data_AF-A0A820KAE5-F1
#
_entry.id   AF-A0A820KAE5-F1
#
_cell.length_a   1.000
_cell.length_b   1.000
_cell.length_c   1.000
_cell.angle_alpha   90.00
_cell.angle_beta   90.00
_cell.angle_gamma   90.00
#
_symmetry.space_group_name_H-M   'P 1'
#
loop_
_entity.id
_entity.type
_entity.pdbx_description
1 polymer ?
#
loop_
_entity_poly.entity_id
_entity_poly.type
_entity_poly.pdbx_seq_one_letter_code
_entity_poly.pdbx_strand_id
1 'polypeptide(L)'
;VQDYAYMAKEKCKKPEDGLTQDESASIMLYSMGWEPLEQCLYFALNAALRSADRQNLDPWYLYLKLIQTALSRLQSQHRFVYRGVKTDLSDRYRKGEKIVWWGFSSCTISIDVLQSELFLGKTETRTMFTIECNSGKDIRNHSFFPHEDEILL
;
A
#
# COMPACT_ATOMS: atom_id res chain seq x y z
N VAL A 1 -7.89 12.66 9.37
CA VAL A 1 -8.07 11.18 9.36
C VAL A 1 -9.50 10.74 9.67
N GLN A 2 -10.19 11.31 10.68
CA GLN A 2 -11.55 10.89 11.06
C GLN A 2 -12.56 11.00 9.90
N ASP A 3 -12.55 12.12 9.17
CA ASP A 3 -13.44 12.31 8.01
C ASP A 3 -13.18 11.28 6.90
N TYR A 4 -11.90 10.95 6.66
CA TYR A 4 -11.52 9.93 5.68
C TYR A 4 -11.91 8.52 6.14
N ALA A 5 -11.81 8.22 7.43
CA ALA A 5 -12.28 6.96 7.99
C ALA A 5 -13.80 6.83 7.85
N TYR A 6 -14.55 7.91 8.10
CA TYR A 6 -15.99 7.95 7.86
C TYR A 6 -16.31 7.71 6.37
N MET A 7 -15.62 8.42 5.48
CA MET A 7 -15.77 8.25 4.02
C MET A 7 -15.48 6.81 3.58
N ALA A 8 -14.42 6.19 4.10
CA ALA A 8 -14.06 4.81 3.79
C ALA A 8 -15.18 3.85 4.23
N LYS A 9 -15.71 4.01 5.43
CA LYS A 9 -16.84 3.21 5.93
C LYS A 9 -18.09 3.39 5.09
N GLU A 10 -18.42 4.62 4.71
CA GLU A 10 -19.59 4.90 3.87
C GLU A 10 -19.52 4.24 2.50
N LYS A 11 -18.31 4.18 1.90
CA LYS A 11 -18.07 3.49 0.63
C LYS A 11 -18.06 1.96 0.77
N CYS A 12 -17.75 1.43 1.96
CA CYS A 12 -17.61 0.00 2.21
C CYS A 12 -18.85 -0.64 2.90
N LYS A 13 -20.06 -0.10 2.71
CA LYS A 13 -21.28 -0.63 3.37
C LYS A 13 -21.63 -2.07 2.99
N LYS A 14 -21.26 -2.50 1.78
CA LYS A 14 -21.50 -3.85 1.25
C LYS A 14 -20.25 -4.32 0.50
N PRO A 15 -19.18 -4.67 1.22
CA PRO A 15 -17.91 -4.98 0.61
C PRO A 15 -17.93 -6.36 -0.08
N GLU A 16 -17.04 -6.53 -1.05
CA GLU A 16 -16.79 -7.82 -1.70
C GLU A 16 -15.92 -8.75 -0.84
N ASP A 17 -15.57 -9.92 -1.37
CA ASP A 17 -14.60 -10.86 -0.78
C ASP A 17 -14.96 -11.35 0.64
N GLY A 18 -16.24 -11.21 1.00
CA GLY A 18 -16.79 -11.57 2.31
C GLY A 18 -16.28 -10.70 3.46
N LEU A 19 -15.55 -9.61 3.18
CA LEU A 19 -15.03 -8.73 4.22
C LEU A 19 -16.16 -8.10 5.04
N THR A 20 -15.86 -7.71 6.27
CA THR A 20 -16.73 -6.79 7.02
C THR A 20 -16.54 -5.37 6.52
N GLN A 21 -17.48 -4.48 6.84
CA GLN A 21 -17.36 -3.05 6.50
C GLN A 21 -16.05 -2.46 7.01
N ASP A 22 -15.66 -2.75 8.26
CA ASP A 22 -14.46 -2.18 8.87
C ASP A 22 -13.17 -2.76 8.26
N GLU A 23 -13.16 -4.04 7.90
CA GLU A 23 -12.03 -4.66 7.19
C GLU A 23 -11.81 -4.01 5.82
N SER A 24 -12.86 -3.92 4.99
CA SER A 24 -12.78 -3.26 3.68
C SER A 24 -12.42 -1.78 3.81
N ALA A 25 -13.03 -1.07 4.77
CA ALA A 25 -12.74 0.34 5.01
C ALA A 25 -11.31 0.57 5.48
N SER A 26 -10.69 -0.39 6.19
CA SER A 26 -9.30 -0.29 6.59
C SER A 26 -8.34 -0.30 5.40
N ILE A 27 -8.61 -1.15 4.40
CA ILE A 27 -7.84 -1.21 3.15
C ILE A 27 -8.07 0.07 2.34
N MET A 28 -9.33 0.51 2.22
CA MET A 28 -9.66 1.73 1.49
C MET A 28 -8.97 2.94 2.09
N LEU A 29 -9.02 3.08 3.42
CA LEU A 29 -8.37 4.18 4.13
C LEU A 29 -6.84 4.16 3.97
N TYR A 30 -6.23 2.97 3.85
CA TYR A 30 -4.80 2.85 3.55
C TYR A 30 -4.48 3.38 2.13
N SER A 31 -5.29 3.06 1.13
CA SER A 31 -5.06 3.52 -0.25
C SER A 31 -5.37 5.01 -0.50
N MET A 32 -6.07 5.67 0.42
CA MET A 32 -6.45 7.09 0.27
C MET A 32 -5.23 8.01 0.43
N GLY A 33 -5.09 8.95 -0.50
CA GLY A 33 -4.18 10.11 -0.40
C GLY A 33 -4.95 11.40 -0.16
N TRP A 34 -4.41 12.28 0.69
CA TRP A 34 -4.91 13.63 0.94
C TRP A 34 -3.79 14.58 1.35
N GLU A 35 -4.06 15.88 1.24
CA GLU A 35 -3.10 16.92 1.61
C GLU A 35 -3.30 17.39 3.07
N PRO A 36 -2.21 17.64 3.82
CA PRO A 36 -0.82 17.38 3.42
C PRO A 36 -0.49 15.87 3.48
N LEU A 37 0.37 15.41 2.56
CA LEU A 37 0.72 13.99 2.39
C LEU A 37 1.18 13.30 3.68
N GLU A 38 1.90 14.01 4.55
CA GLU A 38 2.43 13.46 5.81
C GLU A 38 1.33 13.08 6.79
N GLN A 39 0.12 13.62 6.60
CA GLN A 39 -1.06 13.28 7.39
C GLN A 39 -1.85 12.11 6.80
N CYS A 40 -1.48 11.60 5.61
CA CYS A 40 -2.05 10.38 5.06
C CYS A 40 -1.78 9.20 5.98
N LEU A 41 -2.80 8.35 6.15
CA LEU A 41 -2.67 7.20 7.03
C LEU A 41 -1.53 6.27 6.60
N TYR A 42 -1.43 5.93 5.30
CA TYR A 42 -0.36 5.05 4.83
C TYR A 42 1.02 5.67 4.99
N PHE A 43 1.13 7.01 4.88
CA PHE A 43 2.40 7.70 4.99
C PHE A 43 2.91 7.59 6.44
N ALA A 44 2.06 7.97 7.40
CA ALA A 44 2.36 7.91 8.82
C ALA A 44 2.60 6.47 9.30
N LEU A 45 1.75 5.52 8.91
CA LEU A 45 1.90 4.11 9.27
C LEU A 45 3.20 3.52 8.73
N ASN A 46 3.51 3.72 7.46
CA ASN A 46 4.73 3.18 6.89
C ASN A 46 5.99 3.87 7.44
N ALA A 47 5.91 5.13 7.87
CA ALA A 47 6.99 5.77 8.60
C ALA A 47 7.22 5.09 9.96
N ALA A 48 6.15 4.82 10.72
CA ALA A 48 6.24 4.11 12.00
C ALA A 48 6.80 2.69 11.83
N LEU A 49 6.37 1.96 10.80
CA LEU A 49 6.87 0.61 10.49
C LEU A 49 8.37 0.59 10.15
N ARG A 50 8.86 1.61 9.42
CA ARG A 50 10.28 1.77 9.09
C ARG A 50 11.14 2.24 10.27
N SER A 51 10.54 2.79 11.32
CA SER A 51 11.26 3.25 12.50
C SER A 51 11.90 2.08 13.25
N ALA A 52 13.13 2.28 13.71
CA ALA A 52 13.81 1.33 14.59
C ALA A 52 13.20 1.35 16.00
N ASP A 53 12.64 2.47 16.42
CA ASP A 53 11.94 2.59 17.70
C ASP A 53 10.51 2.04 17.56
N ARG A 54 10.30 0.88 18.19
CA ARG A 54 9.06 0.11 18.13
C ARG A 54 7.92 0.72 18.93
N GLN A 55 8.19 1.64 19.86
CA GLN A 55 7.12 2.35 20.60
C GLN A 55 6.25 3.19 19.65
N ASN A 56 6.81 3.61 18.50
CA ASN A 56 6.05 4.30 17.46
C ASN A 56 4.90 3.47 16.88
N LEU A 57 4.87 2.15 17.08
CA LEU A 57 3.79 1.26 16.64
C LEU A 57 2.65 1.12 17.63
N ASP A 58 2.80 1.58 18.87
CA ASP A 58 1.79 1.44 19.91
C ASP A 58 0.42 2.01 19.52
N PRO A 59 0.32 3.19 18.87
CA PRO A 59 -0.96 3.71 18.39
C PRO A 59 -1.59 2.89 17.26
N TRP A 60 -0.79 2.04 16.59
CA TRP A 60 -1.17 1.37 15.36
C TRP A 60 -1.63 -0.07 15.55
N TYR A 61 -1.42 -0.70 16.71
CA TYR A 61 -1.69 -2.14 16.88
C TYR A 61 -3.11 -2.56 16.50
N LEU A 62 -4.13 -1.79 16.88
CA LEU A 62 -5.52 -2.11 16.53
C LEU A 62 -5.77 -1.97 15.03
N TYR A 63 -5.23 -0.93 14.41
CA TYR A 63 -5.35 -0.73 12.97
C TYR A 63 -4.58 -1.81 12.19
N LEU A 64 -3.35 -2.12 12.60
CA LEU A 64 -2.52 -3.17 12.04
C LEU A 64 -3.19 -4.54 12.14
N LYS A 65 -3.81 -4.85 13.28
CA LYS A 65 -4.59 -6.08 13.43
C LYS A 65 -5.76 -6.10 12.44
N LEU A 66 -6.51 -5.01 12.33
CA LEU A 66 -7.67 -4.91 11.44
C LEU A 66 -7.26 -5.10 9.96
N ILE A 67 -6.30 -4.31 9.47
CA ILE A 67 -5.89 -4.37 8.06
C ILE A 67 -5.22 -5.70 7.71
N GLN A 68 -4.38 -6.26 8.59
CA GLN A 68 -3.78 -7.58 8.34
C GLN A 68 -4.83 -8.69 8.33
N THR A 69 -5.84 -8.62 9.20
CA THR A 69 -6.97 -9.56 9.16
C THR A 69 -7.70 -9.44 7.83
N ALA A 70 -8.05 -8.23 7.40
CA ALA A 70 -8.69 -7.98 6.10
C ALA A 70 -7.87 -8.56 4.93
N LEU A 71 -6.58 -8.22 4.85
CA LEU A 71 -5.67 -8.69 3.80
C LEU A 71 -5.49 -10.22 3.82
N SER A 72 -5.47 -10.85 5.00
CA SER A 72 -5.36 -12.31 5.13
C SER A 72 -6.54 -13.06 4.50
N ARG A 73 -7.71 -12.42 4.42
CA ARG A 73 -8.93 -13.00 3.86
C ARG A 73 -8.99 -12.89 2.33
N LEU A 74 -8.18 -12.01 1.74
CA LEU A 74 -8.06 -11.88 0.29
C LEU A 74 -7.20 -13.00 -0.28
N GLN A 75 -7.55 -13.47 -1.49
CA GLN A 75 -6.79 -14.47 -2.23
C GLN A 75 -5.35 -13.97 -2.47
N SER A 76 -4.36 -14.77 -2.13
CA SER A 76 -2.96 -14.50 -2.50
C SER A 76 -2.76 -14.71 -3.99
N GLN A 77 -2.08 -13.77 -4.65
CA GLN A 77 -1.72 -13.87 -6.06
C GLN A 77 -0.21 -14.03 -6.23
N HIS A 78 0.18 -15.00 -7.07
CA HIS A 78 1.54 -15.13 -7.59
C HIS A 78 1.62 -14.47 -8.96
N ARG A 79 2.34 -13.36 -9.07
CA ARG A 79 2.49 -12.60 -10.32
C ARG A 79 3.64 -11.60 -10.27
N PHE A 80 3.97 -11.02 -11.42
CA PHE A 80 4.80 -9.83 -11.47
C PHE A 80 4.00 -8.60 -11.08
N VAL A 81 4.59 -7.77 -10.22
CA VAL A 81 4.09 -6.46 -9.83
C VAL A 81 5.20 -5.42 -9.93
N TYR A 82 4.80 -4.16 -10.08
CA TYR A 82 5.71 -3.06 -10.31
C TYR A 82 5.54 -1.96 -9.25
N ARG A 83 6.65 -1.37 -8.82
CA ARG A 83 6.66 -0.27 -7.86
C ARG A 83 7.62 0.82 -8.29
N GLY A 84 7.11 2.03 -8.46
CA GLY A 84 7.92 3.23 -8.73
C GLY A 84 8.33 3.94 -7.45
N VAL A 85 9.57 4.41 -7.39
CA VAL A 85 10.08 5.28 -6.31
C VAL A 85 10.78 6.49 -6.93
N LYS A 86 10.43 7.69 -6.46
CA LYS A 86 10.99 8.99 -6.94
C LYS A 86 12.41 9.27 -6.41
N THR A 87 13.29 8.27 -6.41
CA THR A 87 14.67 8.37 -5.95
C THR A 87 15.52 7.29 -6.62
N ASP A 88 16.80 7.58 -6.89
CA ASP A 88 17.78 6.56 -7.27
C ASP A 88 18.16 5.71 -6.06
N LEU A 89 17.91 4.41 -6.16
CA LEU A 89 18.22 3.44 -5.11
C LEU A 89 19.25 2.41 -5.59
N SER A 90 19.86 2.58 -6.77
CA SER A 90 20.79 1.61 -7.36
C SER A 90 21.92 1.20 -6.40
N ASP A 91 22.51 2.15 -5.67
CA ASP A 91 23.57 1.90 -4.69
C ASP A 91 23.12 1.12 -3.45
N ARG A 92 21.81 1.00 -3.20
CA ARG A 92 21.23 0.32 -2.03
C ARG A 92 20.87 -1.14 -2.28
N TYR A 93 20.94 -1.62 -3.52
CA TYR A 93 20.54 -2.98 -3.89
C TYR A 93 21.69 -3.69 -4.60
N ARG A 94 22.27 -4.71 -3.96
CA ARG A 94 23.26 -5.58 -4.60
C ARG A 94 22.67 -6.92 -4.97
N LYS A 95 23.14 -7.48 -6.08
CA LYS A 95 22.69 -8.78 -6.59
C LYS A 95 22.91 -9.86 -5.53
N GLY A 96 21.86 -10.62 -5.22
CA GLY A 96 21.89 -11.72 -4.26
C GLY A 96 21.62 -11.33 -2.81
N GLU A 97 21.49 -10.03 -2.50
CA GLU A 97 21.11 -9.58 -1.17
C GLU A 97 19.64 -9.85 -0.86
N LYS A 98 19.35 -10.15 0.41
CA LYS A 98 17.99 -10.21 0.93
C LYS A 98 17.65 -8.86 1.52
N ILE A 99 16.58 -8.24 1.02
CA ILE A 99 16.10 -6.93 1.46
C ILE A 99 14.77 -7.10 2.20
N VAL A 100 14.60 -6.35 3.29
CA VAL A 100 13.35 -6.30 4.05
C VAL A 100 12.74 -4.92 3.91
N TRP A 101 11.51 -4.86 3.42
CA TRP A 101 10.69 -3.66 3.44
C TRP A 101 9.78 -3.71 4.67
N TRP A 102 10.09 -2.89 5.67
CA TRP A 102 9.37 -2.90 6.93
C TRP A 102 7.93 -2.37 6.84
N GLY A 103 7.68 -1.49 5.87
CA GLY A 103 6.34 -0.97 5.57
C GLY A 103 5.64 -1.80 4.50
N PHE A 104 4.31 -1.67 4.46
CA PHE A 104 3.50 -2.17 3.36
C PHE A 104 3.97 -1.58 2.03
N SER A 105 3.96 -2.40 0.98
CA SER A 105 4.44 -1.98 -0.32
C SER A 105 3.35 -2.05 -1.36
N SER A 106 2.77 -0.88 -1.64
CA SER A 106 1.81 -0.69 -2.72
C SER A 106 2.52 -0.82 -4.07
N CYS A 107 2.00 -1.71 -4.91
CA CYS A 107 2.49 -2.01 -6.25
C CYS A 107 1.32 -2.01 -7.22
N THR A 108 1.59 -1.97 -8.52
CA THR A 108 0.58 -2.13 -9.57
C THR A 108 0.95 -3.26 -10.51
N ILE A 109 -0.03 -3.88 -11.14
CA ILE A 109 0.17 -4.84 -12.24
C ILE A 109 0.15 -4.15 -13.61
N SER A 110 -0.22 -2.87 -13.64
CA SER A 110 -0.42 -2.08 -14.85
C SER A 110 0.76 -1.13 -15.02
N ILE A 111 1.67 -1.45 -15.95
CA ILE A 111 2.87 -0.64 -16.19
C ILE A 111 2.53 0.79 -16.64
N ASP A 112 1.38 0.97 -17.29
CA ASP A 112 0.89 2.28 -17.73
C ASP A 112 0.50 3.18 -16.56
N VAL A 113 0.04 2.61 -15.44
CA VAL A 113 -0.24 3.36 -14.20
C VAL A 113 1.05 3.98 -13.67
N LEU A 114 2.19 3.31 -13.83
CA LEU A 114 3.48 3.86 -13.43
C LEU A 114 3.91 5.06 -14.28
N GLN A 115 3.42 5.21 -15.51
CA GLN A 115 3.81 6.33 -16.39
C GLN A 115 3.19 7.67 -15.99
N SER A 116 2.25 7.70 -15.03
CA SER A 116 1.69 8.96 -14.53
C SER A 116 2.72 9.77 -13.73
N GLU A 117 2.55 11.11 -13.67
CA GLU A 117 3.49 11.99 -12.96
C GLU A 117 3.62 11.67 -11.46
N LEU A 118 2.56 11.10 -10.87
CA LEU A 118 2.50 10.62 -9.49
C LEU A 118 3.48 9.47 -9.22
N PHE A 119 3.81 8.62 -10.21
CA PHE A 119 4.65 7.43 -10.01
C PHE A 119 6.03 7.55 -10.70
N LEU A 120 6.14 7.61 -12.03
CA LEU A 120 7.44 7.72 -12.73
C LEU A 120 7.74 9.08 -13.36
N GLY A 121 6.75 9.91 -13.70
CA GLY A 121 7.03 11.22 -14.34
C GLY A 121 8.06 11.13 -15.48
N LYS A 122 8.67 12.26 -15.88
CA LYS A 122 9.63 12.28 -17.02
C LYS A 122 10.97 12.99 -16.74
N THR A 123 11.14 13.60 -15.58
CA THR A 123 12.14 14.66 -15.40
C THR A 123 13.19 14.44 -14.31
N GLU A 124 13.11 13.36 -13.52
CA GLU A 124 14.05 13.09 -12.42
C GLU A 124 14.45 11.61 -12.38
N THR A 125 15.62 11.30 -11.80
CA THR A 125 16.09 9.91 -11.64
C THR A 125 15.18 9.15 -10.69
N ARG A 126 14.64 8.01 -11.14
CA ARG A 126 13.72 7.17 -10.38
C ARG A 126 14.13 5.71 -10.45
N THR A 127 13.67 4.95 -9.46
CA THR A 127 13.84 3.50 -9.42
C THR A 127 12.51 2.82 -9.69
N MET A 128 12.50 1.89 -10.65
CA MET A 128 11.36 0.99 -10.87
C MET A 128 11.76 -0.41 -10.40
N PHE A 129 11.00 -0.95 -9.45
CA PHE A 129 11.10 -2.35 -9.05
C PHE A 129 10.17 -3.18 -9.91
N THR A 130 10.69 -4.29 -10.43
CA THR A 130 9.88 -5.41 -10.95
C THR A 130 10.03 -6.55 -9.95
N ILE A 131 8.92 -6.97 -9.36
CA ILE A 131 8.90 -7.94 -8.26
C ILE A 131 8.04 -9.12 -8.70
N GLU A 132 8.62 -10.31 -8.70
CA GLU A 132 7.84 -11.54 -8.71
C GLU A 132 7.33 -11.79 -7.30
N CYS A 133 6.06 -11.49 -7.03
CA CYS A 133 5.46 -11.68 -5.71
C CYS A 133 4.75 -13.03 -5.62
N ASN A 134 4.88 -13.73 -4.49
CA ASN A 134 4.21 -15.02 -4.24
C ASN A 134 2.90 -14.88 -3.45
N SER A 135 2.71 -13.76 -2.75
CA SER A 135 1.63 -13.57 -1.79
C SER A 135 0.99 -12.18 -1.84
N GLY A 136 1.08 -11.51 -2.99
CA GLY A 136 0.49 -10.18 -3.16
C GLY A 136 -1.02 -10.22 -3.00
N LYS A 137 -1.59 -9.16 -2.42
CA LYS A 137 -3.03 -9.02 -2.19
C LYS A 137 -3.61 -8.01 -3.16
N ASP A 138 -4.48 -8.47 -4.03
CA ASP A 138 -5.24 -7.62 -4.93
C ASP A 138 -6.31 -6.89 -4.14
N ILE A 139 -6.15 -5.57 -4.03
CA ILE A 139 -7.03 -4.73 -3.23
C ILE A 139 -7.93 -3.84 -4.08
N ARG A 140 -8.04 -4.09 -5.39
CA ARG A 140 -8.80 -3.23 -6.32
C ARG A 140 -10.24 -2.99 -5.88
N ASN A 141 -10.92 -4.03 -5.39
CA ASN A 141 -12.29 -3.96 -4.90
C ASN A 141 -12.45 -3.19 -3.58
N HIS A 142 -11.34 -2.94 -2.88
CA HIS A 142 -11.31 -2.30 -1.57
C HIS A 142 -10.45 -1.04 -1.55
N SER A 143 -9.86 -0.65 -2.68
CA SER A 143 -9.05 0.56 -2.83
C SER A 143 -9.92 1.76 -3.14
N PHE A 144 -9.45 2.94 -2.75
CA PHE A 144 -10.06 4.20 -3.16
C PHE A 144 -9.81 4.50 -4.65
N PHE A 145 -8.75 3.90 -5.22
CA PHE A 145 -8.37 4.06 -6.62
C PHE A 145 -8.38 2.69 -7.34
N PRO A 146 -9.56 2.12 -7.63
CA PRO A 146 -9.68 0.77 -8.21
C PRO A 146 -8.97 0.61 -9.57
N HIS A 147 -8.79 1.71 -10.31
CA HIS A 147 -8.13 1.73 -11.62
C HIS A 147 -6.60 1.67 -11.56
N GLU A 148 -5.99 1.79 -10.38
CA GLU A 148 -4.53 1.69 -10.24
C GLU A 148 -4.03 0.23 -10.25
N ASP A 149 -4.96 -0.72 -10.33
CA ASP A 149 -4.72 -2.15 -10.23
C ASP A 149 -3.77 -2.54 -9.07
N GLU A 150 -4.07 -1.98 -7.90
CA GLU A 150 -3.17 -2.03 -6.75
C GLU A 150 -3.06 -3.45 -6.15
N ILE A 151 -1.80 -3.90 -6.04
CA ILE A 151 -1.40 -5.10 -5.30
C ILE A 151 -0.59 -4.67 -4.07
N LEU A 152 -1.07 -5.01 -2.89
CA LEU A 152 -0.37 -4.75 -1.63
C LEU A 152 0.51 -5.94 -1.25
N LEU A 153 1.78 -5.67 -0.94
CA LEU A 153 2.74 -6.62 -0.39
C LEU A 153 2.97 -6.37 1.10
#